data_AF-D7C9L9-F1
#
_entry.id   AF-D7C9L9-F1
#
_cell.length_a   1.000
_cell.length_b   1.000
_cell.length_c   1.000
_cell.angle_alpha   90.00
_cell.angle_beta   90.00
_cell.angle_gamma   90.00
#
_symmetry.space_group_name_H-M   'P 1'
#
loop_
_entity.id
_entity.type
_entity.pdbx_description
1 polymer ?
#
loop_
_entity_poly.entity_id
_entity_poly.type
_entity_poly.pdbx_seq_one_letter_code
_entity_poly.pdbx_strand_id
1 'polypeptide(L)' 'MAVFTAADHPLRARQVCEAMDLAVAPNNINNVRLKLKRLAGRGILTETEPGLFTQPRP' A
#
# COMPACT_ATOMS: atom_id res chain seq x y z
N MET A 1 -1.29 6.75 5.51
CA MET A 1 -2.31 6.05 6.31
C MET A 1 -3.71 6.33 5.78
N ALA A 2 -4.08 7.59 5.50
CA ALA A 2 -5.39 7.98 4.97
C ALA A 2 -5.98 7.07 3.86
N VAL A 3 -5.15 6.69 2.88
CA VAL A 3 -5.56 5.77 1.79
C VAL A 3 -6.01 4.40 2.29
N PHE A 4 -5.32 3.84 3.30
CA PHE A 4 -5.67 2.53 3.87
C PHE A 4 -6.74 2.63 4.97
N THR A 5 -6.89 3.78 5.63
CA THR A 5 -8.00 4.00 6.59
C THR A 5 -9.33 4.19 5.88
N ALA A 6 -9.31 4.75 4.67
CA ALA A 6 -10.50 4.98 3.86
C ALA A 6 -10.90 3.77 3.01
N ALA A 7 -9.98 2.83 2.77
CA ALA A 7 -10.25 1.61 2.04
C ALA A 7 -10.83 0.54 2.99
N ASP A 8 -11.92 -0.09 2.57
CA ASP A 8 -12.55 -1.23 3.23
C ASP A 8 -11.91 -2.58 2.81
N HIS A 9 -10.95 -2.56 1.90
CA HIS A 9 -10.24 -3.73 1.39
C HIS A 9 -8.71 -3.51 1.29
N PRO A 10 -7.90 -4.59 1.26
CA PRO A 10 -6.47 -4.47 1.02
C PRO A 10 -6.16 -3.86 -0.36
N LEU A 11 -5.08 -3.08 -0.45
CA LEU A 11 -4.67 -2.37 -1.65
C LEU A 11 -3.32 -2.87 -2.17
N ARG A 12 -3.20 -2.91 -3.50
CA ARG A 12 -1.92 -3.06 -4.20
C ARG A 12 -1.25 -1.71 -4.41
N ALA A 13 0.06 -1.73 -4.63
CA ALA A 13 0.86 -0.51 -4.87
C ALA A 13 0.31 0.37 -6.01
N ARG A 14 -0.25 -0.23 -7.06
CA ARG A 14 -0.91 0.50 -8.16
C ARG A 14 -2.10 1.33 -7.66
N GLN A 15 -3.00 0.72 -6.89
CA GLN A 15 -4.18 1.39 -6.34
C GLN A 15 -3.78 2.52 -5.37
N VAL A 16 -2.67 2.33 -4.65
CA VAL A 16 -2.11 3.39 -3.80
C VAL A 16 -1.56 4.55 -4.65
N CYS A 17 -0.92 4.29 -5.79
CA CYS A 17 -0.54 5.37 -6.72
C CYS A 17 -1.77 6.15 -7.20
N GLU A 18 -2.82 5.45 -7.64
CA GLU A 18 -4.08 6.05 -8.10
C GLU A 18 -4.73 6.90 -7.00
N ALA A 19 -4.84 6.37 -5.78
CA ALA A 19 -5.44 7.08 -4.64
C ALA A 19 -4.60 8.27 -4.13
N MET A 20 -3.31 8.30 -4.43
CA MET A 20 -2.41 9.40 -4.07
C MET A 20 -2.17 10.38 -5.23
N ASP A 21 -2.90 10.23 -6.33
CA ASP A 21 -2.71 11.01 -7.56
C ASP A 21 -1.26 11.01 -8.08
N LEU A 22 -0.60 9.85 -7.93
CA LEU A 22 0.73 9.59 -8.48
C LEU A 22 0.58 8.98 -9.86
N ALA A 23 1.42 9.43 -10.80
CA ALA A 23 1.47 8.82 -12.13
C ALA A 23 1.66 7.29 -12.04
N VAL A 24 0.78 6.54 -12.71
CA VAL A 24 0.77 5.07 -12.70
C VAL A 24 1.83 4.52 -13.67
N ALA A 25 3.09 4.83 -13.38
CA ALA A 25 4.25 4.36 -14.12
C ALA A 25 4.95 3.20 -13.39
N PRO A 26 5.63 2.28 -14.12
CA PRO A 26 6.30 1.13 -13.51
C PRO A 26 7.25 1.50 -12.36
N ASN A 27 8.03 2.57 -12.53
CA ASN A 27 8.95 3.06 -11.52
C ASN A 27 8.22 3.51 -10.23
N ASN A 28 7.12 4.26 -10.38
CA ASN A 28 6.34 4.74 -9.25
C ASN A 28 5.68 3.60 -8.48
N ILE A 29 5.10 2.63 -9.19
CA ILE A 29 4.50 1.43 -8.58
C ILE A 29 5.55 0.66 -7.78
N ASN A 30 6.75 0.46 -8.33
CA ASN A 30 7.84 -0.24 -7.65
C ASN A 30 8.32 0.51 -6.40
N ASN A 31 8.48 1.84 -6.50
CA ASN A 31 8.86 2.69 -5.37
C ASN A 31 7.80 2.67 -4.26
N VAL A 32 6.51 2.74 -4.61
CA VAL A 32 5.41 2.61 -3.66
C VAL A 32 5.41 1.23 -3.04
N ARG A 33 5.52 0.15 -3.82
CA ARG A 33 5.59 -1.23 -3.31
C ARG A 33 6.72 -1.41 -2.29
N LEU A 34 7.91 -0.87 -2.57
CA LEU A 34 9.04 -0.94 -1.64
C LEU A 34 8.76 -0.21 -0.33
N LYS A 35 8.12 0.97 -0.39
CA LYS A 35 7.68 1.71 0.81
C LYS A 35 6.64 0.94 1.60
N LEU A 36 5.64 0.35 0.94
CA LEU A 36 4.60 -0.47 1.59
C LEU A 36 5.21 -1.68 2.30
N LYS A 37 6.15 -2.39 1.66
CA LYS A 37 6.90 -3.49 2.30
C LYS A 37 7.67 -3.03 3.55
N ARG A 38 8.32 -1.87 3.49
CA ARG A 38 9.03 -1.30 4.65
C ARG A 38 8.08 -0.97 5.80
N LEU A 39 6.89 -0.42 5.50
CA LEU A 39 5.86 -0.16 6.51
C LEU A 39 5.32 -1.46 7.11
N ALA A 40 5.12 -2.48 6.27
CA ALA A 40 4.67 -3.80 6.73
C ALA A 40 5.72 -4.49 7.63
N GLY A 41 7.00 -4.43 7.26
CA GLY A 41 8.10 -4.94 8.09
C GLY A 41 8.26 -4.21 9.43
N ARG A 42 7.65 -3.03 9.59
CA ARG A 42 7.59 -2.27 10.85
C ARG A 42 6.27 -2.46 11.62
N GLY A 43 5.38 -3.34 11.14
CA GLY A 43 4.07 -3.57 11.75
C GLY A 43 3.06 -2.43 11.58
N ILE A 44 3.37 -1.42 10.76
CA ILE A 44 2.46 -0.28 10.50
C ILE A 44 1.37 -0.67 9.51
N LEU A 45 1.68 -1.59 8.59
CA LEU A 45 0.74 -2.22 7.67
C LEU A 45 0.83 -3.74 7.82
N THR A 46 -0.19 -4.45 7.35
CA THR A 46 -0.16 -5.90 7.21
C THR A 46 -0.14 -6.25 5.72
N GLU A 47 0.81 -7.08 5.28
CA GLU A 47 0.80 -7.69 3.95
C GLU A 47 0.04 -9.02 4.03
N THR A 48 -1.25 -9.02 3.68
CA THR A 48 -2.12 -10.21 3.84
C THR A 48 -1.81 -11.29 2.81
N GLU A 49 -1.39 -10.86 1.63
CA GLU A 49 -0.92 -11.68 0.52
C GLU A 49 0.22 -10.95 -0.19
N PRO A 50 1.06 -11.63 -0.98
CA PRO A 50 2.14 -10.98 -1.72
C PRO A 50 1.69 -9.75 -2.52
N GLY A 51 2.06 -8.56 -2.06
CA GLY A 51 1.74 -7.28 -2.68
C GLY A 51 0.38 -6.67 -2.35
N LEU A 52 -0.41 -7.28 -1.45
CA LEU A 52 -1.66 -6.73 -0.92
C LEU A 52 -1.44 -6.24 0.52
N PHE A 53 -1.71 -4.97 0.75
CA PHE A 53 -1.46 -4.30 2.03
C PHE A 53 -2.75 -3.78 2.63
N THR A 54 -2.89 -3.84 3.94
CA THR A 54 -4.02 -3.26 4.68
C THR A 54 -3.55 -2.70 6.03
N GLN A 55 -4.42 -1.96 6.73
CA GLN A 55 -4.13 -1.58 8.10
C GLN A 55 -4.17 -2.81 9.02
N PRO A 56 -3.28 -2.90 10.01
CA PRO A 56 -3.40 -3.88 11.07
C PRO A 56 -4.75 -3.68 11.77
N ARG A 57 -5.50 -4.75 11.99
CA ARG A 57 -6.70 -4.68 12.83
C ARG A 57 -6.28 -4.61 14.31
N PRO A 58 -7.01 -3.85 15.15
CA PRO A 58 -6.82 -3.88 16.60
C PRO A 58 -6.95 -5.29 17.17
#